data_AF-A0A8H5W290-F1
#
_entry.id   AF-A0A8H5W290-F1
#
_cell.length_a   1.000
_cell.length_b   1.000
_cell.length_c   1.000
_cell.angle_alpha   90.00
_cell.angle_beta   90.00
_cell.angle_gamma   90.00
#
_symmetry.space_group_name_H-M   'P 1'
#
loop_
_entity.id
_entity.type
_entity.pdbx_description
1 polymer ?
#
loop_
_entity_poly.entity_id
_entity_poly.type
_entity_poly.pdbx_seq_one_letter_code
_entity_poly.pdbx_strand_id
1 'polypeptide(L)'
;MRFGQKFKVGFYNACKTFIVYTVTFFSLPFHEHIGGDLIRVHVTNKLRYNGTAVHWDSIRQNGIMEMDGVNGVTQCPMTPDDTFTYGFRALQYGSSWYHSHCSLQCADGLAGPITIFGPSSAHYDEAKDPILITDWNHRSDIQEWVRELTDVPTRPEMNSILMNGIDHILVEIGFEDGNEPDERQGIVRYEPVSTEVSQTWRDNWTKDCPDEKYENLKPMLPWSTPPVKLDERDRDKDREIENRDGWVYLVITTPSLDRIGTNKTFKSLAHPLHLHGHDFALLAQGTNSSQVNDPNNPVTLKSDNPPRRDVSLIPAGGYLMVSFKADNPGY
;
A
#
# COMPACT_ATOMS: atom_id res chain seq x y z
N MET A 1 5.25 25.59 17.33
CA MET A 1 4.05 25.32 16.50
C MET A 1 4.32 25.81 15.09
N ARG A 2 4.47 24.91 14.12
CA ARG A 2 4.48 25.28 12.68
C ARG A 2 3.05 25.11 12.17
N PHE A 3 2.26 26.18 12.19
CA PHE A 3 0.98 26.23 11.48
C PHE A 3 1.22 26.68 10.05
N GLY A 4 0.63 25.97 9.09
CA GLY A 4 0.43 26.43 7.72
C GLY A 4 1.71 26.66 6.93
N GLN A 5 2.39 25.58 6.52
CA GLN A 5 3.31 25.67 5.40
C GLN A 5 2.55 25.34 4.11
N LYS A 6 2.52 26.30 3.19
CA LYS A 6 2.31 26.01 1.76
C LYS A 6 3.59 25.29 1.32
N PHE A 7 3.53 23.98 1.18
CA PHE A 7 4.66 23.21 0.69
C PHE A 7 4.59 23.14 -0.83
N LYS A 8 5.71 23.44 -1.49
CA LYS A 8 5.91 23.26 -2.92
C LYS A 8 7.10 22.33 -3.04
N VAL A 9 6.84 21.03 -3.18
CA VAL A 9 7.85 20.05 -3.57
C VAL A 9 7.49 19.67 -4.99
N GLY A 10 8.39 19.96 -5.93
CA GLY A 10 8.24 19.58 -7.32
C GLY A 10 9.29 18.53 -7.62
N PHE A 11 8.86 17.35 -8.08
CA PHE A 11 9.79 16.38 -8.64
C PHE A 11 9.92 16.67 -10.13
N TYR A 12 11.13 17.04 -10.54
CA TYR A 12 11.52 17.24 -11.92
C TYR A 12 12.46 16.10 -12.31
N ASN A 13 11.92 15.00 -12.85
CA ASN A 13 12.43 14.29 -14.03
C ASN A 13 12.03 12.81 -14.06
N ALA A 14 11.30 12.46 -15.12
CA ALA A 14 11.52 11.33 -16.03
C ALA A 14 10.30 11.30 -16.98
N CYS A 15 10.27 12.22 -17.96
CA CYS A 15 9.25 12.35 -19.02
C CYS A 15 7.77 12.61 -18.63
N LYS A 16 7.38 12.52 -17.35
CA LYS A 16 6.05 12.90 -16.84
C LYS A 16 6.19 13.95 -15.74
N THR A 17 5.30 14.93 -15.69
CA THR A 17 5.31 15.97 -14.65
C THR A 17 4.08 15.82 -13.77
N PHE A 18 4.27 15.23 -12.58
CA PHE A 18 3.31 15.29 -11.48
C PHE A 18 3.93 16.12 -10.35
N ILE A 19 3.13 16.99 -9.73
CA ILE A 19 3.57 17.70 -8.53
C ILE A 19 3.18 16.84 -7.34
N VAL A 20 4.18 16.15 -6.78
CA VAL A 20 4.03 15.31 -5.58
C VAL A 20 4.44 16.11 -4.35
N TYR A 21 3.58 16.15 -3.34
CA TYR A 21 3.81 16.81 -2.07
C TYR A 21 4.10 15.79 -0.97
N THR A 22 5.12 16.01 -0.15
CA THR A 22 5.17 15.36 1.18
C THR A 22 4.13 16.03 2.07
N VAL A 23 3.24 15.25 2.67
CA VAL A 23 2.23 15.77 3.58
C VAL A 23 2.56 15.36 5.01
N THR A 24 3.02 16.32 5.79
CA THR A 24 3.43 16.11 7.18
C THR A 24 2.43 16.75 8.14
N PHE A 25 1.93 15.96 9.10
CA PHE A 25 0.97 16.37 10.11
C PHE A 25 1.57 16.25 11.51
N PHE A 26 1.49 17.33 12.28
CA PHE A 26 1.98 17.39 13.65
C PHE A 26 0.82 17.24 14.62
N SER A 27 0.40 16.01 14.90
CA SER A 27 -0.60 15.82 15.95
C SER A 27 0.00 16.28 17.28
N LEU A 28 -0.72 17.16 17.99
CA LEU A 28 -0.48 17.36 19.42
C LEU A 28 -0.62 15.99 20.12
N PRO A 29 0.12 15.72 21.21
CA PRO A 29 0.07 14.43 21.89
C PRO A 29 -1.38 14.00 22.08
N PHE A 30 -1.71 12.82 21.56
CA PHE A 30 -3.06 12.25 21.57
C PHE A 30 -3.67 12.41 22.96
N HIS A 31 -4.55 13.41 23.10
CA HIS A 31 -5.45 13.51 24.23
C HIS A 31 -6.77 12.94 23.74
N GLU A 32 -7.20 11.86 24.40
CA GLU A 32 -8.46 11.15 24.15
C GLU A 32 -9.68 12.09 24.06
N HIS A 33 -9.57 13.30 24.61
CA HIS A 33 -10.61 14.32 24.64
C HIS A 33 -10.58 15.38 23.52
N ILE A 34 -9.50 15.52 22.74
CA ILE A 34 -9.36 16.63 21.76
C ILE A 34 -9.63 16.15 20.31
N GLY A 35 -9.46 14.86 20.03
CA GLY A 35 -9.53 14.30 18.68
C GLY A 35 -8.38 14.84 17.82
N GLY A 36 -7.67 13.96 17.10
CA GLY A 36 -6.50 14.37 16.33
C GLY A 36 -6.74 15.54 15.36
N ASP A 37 -5.65 16.06 14.79
CA ASP A 37 -5.66 17.26 13.95
C ASP A 37 -6.71 17.17 12.83
N LEU A 38 -7.48 18.24 12.65
CA LEU A 38 -8.37 18.38 11.50
C LEU A 38 -7.54 18.80 10.29
N ILE A 39 -7.50 17.92 9.30
CA ILE A 39 -6.79 18.10 8.04
C ILE A 39 -7.80 18.60 7.01
N ARG A 40 -7.40 19.60 6.23
CA ARG A 40 -8.12 20.03 5.02
C ARG A 40 -7.14 20.12 3.87
N VAL A 41 -7.41 19.37 2.80
CA VAL A 41 -6.57 19.36 1.60
C VAL A 41 -7.41 19.75 0.40
N HIS A 42 -7.00 20.83 -0.26
CA HIS A 42 -7.60 21.27 -1.52
C HIS A 42 -6.85 20.63 -2.68
N VAL A 43 -7.53 19.76 -3.42
CA VAL A 43 -6.97 19.09 -4.59
C VAL A 43 -7.64 19.68 -5.82
N THR A 44 -6.86 20.35 -6.66
CA THR A 44 -7.32 20.86 -7.95
C THR A 44 -6.81 19.96 -9.06
N ASN A 45 -7.71 19.39 -9.86
CA ASN A 45 -7.33 18.60 -11.00
C ASN A 45 -6.83 19.52 -12.13
N LYS A 46 -5.53 19.46 -12.45
CA LYS A 46 -4.93 20.18 -13.59
C LYS A 46 -4.58 19.26 -14.77
N LEU A 47 -5.01 18.00 -14.75
CA LEU A 47 -4.90 17.11 -15.89
C LEU A 47 -5.85 17.58 -16.99
N ARG A 48 -5.42 17.48 -18.25
CA ARG A 48 -6.17 18.00 -19.39
C ARG A 48 -7.33 17.10 -19.82
N TYR A 49 -7.17 15.79 -19.71
CA TYR A 49 -8.08 14.81 -20.32
C TYR A 49 -8.63 13.76 -19.35
N ASN A 50 -8.16 13.75 -18.11
CA ASN A 50 -8.51 12.72 -17.14
C ASN A 50 -9.19 13.33 -15.92
N GLY A 51 -10.19 12.63 -15.41
CA GLY A 51 -10.65 12.85 -14.05
C GLY A 51 -9.65 12.29 -13.03
N THR A 52 -9.68 12.78 -11.79
CA THR A 52 -8.81 12.29 -10.72
C THR A 52 -9.54 12.27 -9.38
N ALA A 53 -9.11 11.41 -8.48
CA ALA A 53 -9.58 11.28 -7.11
C ALA A 53 -8.39 10.80 -6.27
N VAL A 54 -8.24 11.31 -5.05
CA VAL A 54 -7.06 11.07 -4.22
C VAL A 54 -7.48 10.30 -2.98
N HIS A 55 -6.95 9.09 -2.85
CA HIS A 55 -7.13 8.25 -1.68
C HIS A 55 -6.03 8.50 -0.65
N TRP A 56 -6.42 8.37 0.61
CA TRP A 56 -5.57 8.56 1.78
C TRP A 56 -5.36 7.20 2.44
N ASP A 57 -4.32 6.49 2.01
CA ASP A 57 -4.03 5.14 2.49
C ASP A 57 -3.85 5.18 4.03
N SER A 58 -4.22 4.08 4.67
CA SER A 58 -4.27 3.93 6.12
C SER A 58 -5.14 4.92 6.88
N ILE A 59 -5.91 5.82 6.24
CA ILE A 59 -6.84 6.72 6.94
C ILE A 59 -8.21 6.06 7.03
N ARG A 60 -8.70 5.87 8.25
CA ARG A 60 -9.93 5.12 8.51
C ARG A 60 -11.21 5.75 7.94
N GLN A 61 -11.27 7.07 7.79
CA GLN A 61 -12.46 7.79 7.27
C GLN A 61 -13.79 7.48 8.01
N ASN A 62 -13.74 7.23 9.32
CA ASN A 62 -14.95 6.85 10.08
C ASN A 62 -15.98 7.99 10.13
N GLY A 63 -17.17 7.73 9.57
CA GLY A 63 -18.27 8.71 9.48
C GLY A 63 -18.09 9.80 8.42
N ILE A 64 -17.08 9.66 7.55
CA ILE A 64 -16.73 10.59 6.47
C ILE A 64 -16.26 9.82 5.22
N MET A 65 -16.95 8.71 4.89
CA MET A 65 -16.57 7.81 3.79
C MET A 65 -16.37 8.54 2.45
N GLU A 66 -17.11 9.63 2.22
CA GLU A 66 -17.03 10.46 1.02
C GLU A 66 -15.68 11.17 0.84
N MET A 67 -14.84 11.15 1.88
CA MET A 67 -13.48 11.70 1.88
C MET A 67 -12.41 10.65 1.55
N ASP A 68 -12.80 9.40 1.31
CA ASP A 68 -11.87 8.29 1.06
C ASP A 68 -11.21 8.35 -0.32
N GLY A 69 -11.81 9.00 -1.32
CA GLY A 69 -11.13 9.28 -2.59
C GLY A 69 -11.17 8.17 -3.63
N VAL A 70 -12.09 7.21 -3.53
CA VAL A 70 -12.21 6.07 -4.45
C VAL A 70 -13.19 6.38 -5.56
N ASN A 71 -12.69 6.48 -6.79
CA ASN A 71 -13.50 6.77 -7.96
C ASN A 71 -14.55 5.68 -8.19
N GLY A 72 -15.82 6.09 -8.24
CA GLY A 72 -16.95 5.21 -8.52
C GLY A 72 -17.49 4.47 -7.30
N VAL A 73 -16.85 4.63 -6.13
CA VAL A 73 -17.33 4.10 -4.85
C VAL A 73 -17.71 5.23 -3.91
N THR A 74 -16.74 6.03 -3.47
CA THR A 74 -16.98 7.09 -2.47
C THR A 74 -17.15 8.48 -3.10
N GLN A 75 -16.69 8.67 -4.34
CA GLN A 75 -16.93 9.92 -5.09
C GLN A 75 -16.85 9.75 -6.61
N CYS A 76 -17.39 10.73 -7.33
CA CYS A 76 -17.08 10.93 -8.75
C CYS A 76 -15.66 11.50 -8.90
N PRO A 77 -14.99 11.25 -10.04
CA PRO A 77 -13.68 11.84 -10.29
C PRO A 77 -13.84 13.35 -10.55
N MET A 78 -12.96 14.17 -9.97
CA MET A 78 -12.88 15.60 -10.25
C MET A 78 -12.56 15.79 -11.73
N THR A 79 -13.35 16.57 -12.46
CA THR A 79 -13.07 16.91 -13.87
C THR A 79 -11.88 17.86 -13.98
N PRO A 80 -11.26 18.04 -15.16
CA PRO A 80 -10.26 19.08 -15.38
C PRO A 80 -10.71 20.44 -14.84
N ASP A 81 -9.79 21.12 -14.15
CA ASP A 81 -9.94 22.40 -13.44
C ASP A 81 -10.85 22.41 -12.21
N ASP A 82 -11.54 21.31 -11.91
CA ASP A 82 -12.35 21.18 -10.70
C ASP A 82 -11.46 21.07 -9.44
N THR A 83 -12.01 21.46 -8.29
CA THR A 83 -11.33 21.41 -7.00
C THR A 83 -12.22 20.76 -5.95
N PHE A 84 -11.74 19.66 -5.38
CA PHE A 84 -12.36 19.03 -4.21
C PHE A 84 -11.55 19.34 -2.94
N THR A 85 -12.25 19.54 -1.83
CA THR A 85 -11.62 19.75 -0.53
C THR A 85 -11.88 18.55 0.36
N TYR A 86 -10.85 17.72 0.54
CA TYR A 86 -10.88 16.60 1.48
C TYR A 86 -10.74 17.13 2.90
N GLY A 87 -11.53 16.58 3.83
CA GLY A 87 -11.53 16.99 5.22
C GLY A 87 -11.67 15.80 6.15
N PHE A 88 -10.63 15.46 6.90
CA PHE A 88 -10.62 14.32 7.83
C PHE A 88 -9.79 14.62 9.07
N ARG A 89 -9.96 13.83 10.12
CA ARG A 89 -9.13 13.92 11.34
C ARG A 89 -8.04 12.85 11.31
N ALA A 90 -6.82 13.24 11.65
CA ALA A 90 -5.70 12.32 11.85
C ALA A 90 -5.88 11.55 13.16
N LEU A 91 -6.69 10.49 13.15
CA LEU A 91 -6.95 9.64 14.32
C LEU A 91 -5.93 8.49 14.47
N GLN A 92 -5.27 8.12 13.37
CA GLN A 92 -4.14 7.20 13.34
C GLN A 92 -2.84 8.00 13.29
N TYR A 93 -1.72 7.37 13.69
CA TYR A 93 -0.39 7.95 13.63
C TYR A 93 0.58 6.95 13.02
N GLY A 94 1.67 7.46 12.42
CA GLY A 94 2.67 6.66 11.73
C GLY A 94 2.96 7.17 10.32
N SER A 95 3.52 6.28 9.51
CA SER A 95 3.83 6.52 8.10
C SER A 95 2.77 5.87 7.22
N SER A 96 2.28 6.63 6.24
CA SER A 96 1.43 6.14 5.17
C SER A 96 1.68 6.96 3.91
N TRP A 97 0.74 7.01 2.98
CA TRP A 97 0.84 7.68 1.70
C TRP A 97 -0.55 8.03 1.17
N TYR A 98 -0.60 8.98 0.24
CA TYR A 98 -1.78 9.22 -0.59
C TYR A 98 -1.42 8.89 -2.03
N HIS A 99 -2.42 8.52 -2.80
CA HIS A 99 -2.25 8.31 -4.23
C HIS A 99 -3.54 8.53 -4.98
N SER A 100 -3.44 8.68 -6.30
CA SER A 100 -4.62 8.65 -7.14
C SER A 100 -5.28 7.28 -7.05
N HIS A 101 -6.59 7.28 -6.82
CA HIS A 101 -7.44 6.09 -6.93
C HIS A 101 -8.29 6.15 -8.20
N CYS A 102 -7.72 6.76 -9.25
CA CYS A 102 -8.27 6.78 -10.59
C CYS A 102 -7.34 6.01 -11.55
N SER A 103 -7.77 4.81 -11.96
CA SER A 103 -7.06 4.02 -12.97
C SER A 103 -5.57 3.84 -12.61
N LEU A 104 -4.67 3.99 -13.57
CA LEU A 104 -3.22 3.76 -13.41
C LEU A 104 -2.43 5.01 -13.03
N GLN A 105 -3.09 6.10 -12.61
CA GLN A 105 -2.44 7.38 -12.32
C GLN A 105 -1.39 7.30 -11.20
N CYS A 106 -1.56 6.39 -10.24
CA CYS A 106 -0.58 6.14 -9.18
C CYS A 106 0.76 5.66 -9.76
N ALA A 107 0.73 4.70 -10.71
CA ALA A 107 1.93 4.17 -11.36
C ALA A 107 2.65 5.23 -12.21
N ASP A 108 1.88 6.15 -12.80
CA ASP A 108 2.41 7.32 -13.51
C ASP A 108 3.04 8.38 -12.56
N GLY A 109 2.98 8.19 -11.24
CA GLY A 109 3.64 9.02 -10.23
C GLY A 109 2.72 9.93 -9.41
N LEU A 110 1.39 9.79 -9.52
CA LEU A 110 0.44 10.53 -8.67
C LEU A 110 0.30 9.85 -7.30
N ALA A 111 1.37 9.92 -6.51
CA ALA A 111 1.45 9.37 -5.16
C ALA A 111 2.43 10.20 -4.31
N GLY A 112 2.25 10.24 -2.99
CA GLY A 112 3.18 10.91 -2.09
C GLY A 112 3.04 10.46 -0.64
N PRO A 113 4.07 10.66 0.18
CA PRO A 113 4.06 10.17 1.56
C PRO A 113 3.17 11.02 2.48
N ILE A 114 2.58 10.36 3.46
CA ILE A 114 1.90 10.94 4.61
C ILE A 114 2.69 10.57 5.87
N THR A 115 2.95 11.54 6.72
CA THR A 115 3.47 11.28 8.08
C THR A 115 2.58 11.95 9.10
N ILE A 116 2.04 11.17 10.02
CA ILE A 116 1.29 11.67 11.17
C ILE A 116 2.10 11.35 12.43
N PHE A 117 2.66 12.38 13.05
CA PHE A 117 3.46 12.18 14.27
C PHE A 117 2.61 11.68 15.43
N GLY A 118 3.15 10.74 16.20
CA GLY A 118 2.53 10.15 17.37
C GLY A 118 3.56 9.40 18.22
N PRO A 119 3.14 8.62 19.24
CA PRO A 119 4.06 7.82 20.03
C PRO A 119 4.75 6.74 19.20
N SER A 120 5.98 6.39 19.57
CA SER A 120 6.79 5.34 18.94
C SER A 120 7.05 4.19 19.93
N SER A 121 7.20 2.98 19.42
CA SER A 121 7.56 1.79 20.20
C SER A 121 9.03 1.74 20.61
N ALA A 122 9.87 2.57 19.98
CA ALA A 122 11.29 2.68 20.25
C ALA A 122 11.74 4.14 20.28
N HIS A 123 12.77 4.42 21.08
CA HIS A 123 13.44 5.71 21.09
C HIS A 123 14.28 5.89 19.82
N TYR A 124 14.27 7.11 19.29
CA TYR A 124 15.12 7.56 18.19
C TYR A 124 15.48 9.02 18.42
N ASP A 125 16.63 9.46 17.90
CA ASP A 125 17.10 10.83 18.06
C ASP A 125 16.44 11.79 17.07
N GLU A 126 16.31 11.35 15.81
CA GLU A 126 15.77 12.15 14.72
C GLU A 126 14.88 11.29 13.81
N ALA A 127 13.68 11.78 13.51
CA ALA A 127 12.83 11.18 12.47
C ALA A 127 13.34 11.61 11.09
N LYS A 128 13.55 10.64 10.19
CA LYS A 128 13.86 10.91 8.78
C LYS A 128 12.59 10.92 7.94
N ASP A 129 12.64 11.66 6.84
CA ASP A 129 11.54 11.71 5.87
C ASP A 129 11.29 10.31 5.28
N PRO A 130 10.02 9.96 4.97
CA PRO A 130 9.70 8.70 4.32
C PRO A 130 10.45 8.53 2.99
N ILE A 131 10.79 7.28 2.69
CA ILE A 131 11.36 6.89 1.40
C ILE A 131 10.28 6.15 0.62
N LEU A 132 9.78 6.76 -0.44
CA LEU A 132 8.89 6.09 -1.39
C LEU A 132 9.73 5.28 -2.38
N ILE A 133 9.40 4.01 -2.55
CA ILE A 133 10.08 3.10 -3.48
C ILE A 133 9.05 2.63 -4.50
N THR A 134 9.29 2.88 -5.78
CA THR A 134 8.38 2.50 -6.87
C THR A 134 9.16 1.94 -8.03
N ASP A 135 8.60 0.97 -8.75
CA ASP A 135 9.03 0.74 -10.12
C ASP A 135 8.66 1.96 -10.98
N TRP A 136 9.31 2.09 -12.13
CA TRP A 136 9.11 3.23 -13.01
C TRP A 136 9.25 2.86 -14.46
N ASN A 137 8.30 3.37 -15.25
CA ASN A 137 8.29 3.21 -16.68
C ASN A 137 8.52 4.57 -17.37
N HIS A 138 9.38 4.57 -18.37
CA HIS A 138 9.67 5.74 -19.19
C HIS A 138 8.52 6.12 -20.14
N ARG A 139 7.48 5.28 -20.25
CA ARG A 139 6.21 5.54 -20.92
C ARG A 139 5.06 5.59 -19.92
N SER A 140 3.94 6.22 -20.30
CA SER A 140 2.75 6.21 -19.43
C SER A 140 2.18 4.82 -19.30
N ASP A 141 1.75 4.46 -18.09
CA ASP A 141 1.10 3.18 -17.82
C ASP A 141 -0.20 3.02 -18.61
N ILE A 142 -0.88 4.12 -18.96
CA ILE A 142 -2.01 4.09 -19.89
C ILE A 142 -1.56 3.65 -21.30
N GLN A 143 -0.35 4.02 -21.73
CA GLN A 143 0.19 3.58 -23.02
C GLN A 143 0.60 2.12 -23.00
N GLU A 144 1.15 1.62 -21.88
CA GLU A 144 1.42 0.19 -21.72
C GLU A 144 0.14 -0.63 -21.69
N TRP A 145 -0.88 -0.17 -20.96
CA TRP A 145 -2.18 -0.81 -20.93
C TRP A 145 -2.76 -1.00 -22.33
N VAL A 146 -2.67 0.01 -23.20
CA VAL A 146 -3.14 -0.11 -24.59
C VAL A 146 -2.33 -1.15 -25.37
N ARG A 147 -1.02 -1.28 -25.12
CA ARG A 147 -0.17 -2.29 -25.77
C ARG A 147 -0.48 -3.71 -25.30
N GLU A 148 -0.69 -3.88 -23.99
CA GLU A 148 -1.11 -5.18 -23.42
C GLU A 148 -2.42 -5.68 -24.04
N LEU A 149 -3.30 -4.76 -24.46
CA LEU A 149 -4.56 -5.11 -25.12
C LEU A 149 -4.42 -5.47 -26.61
N THR A 150 -3.34 -5.05 -27.28
CA THR A 150 -3.17 -5.22 -28.74
C THR A 150 -2.17 -6.29 -29.16
N ASP A 151 -1.17 -6.58 -28.33
CA ASP A 151 -0.16 -7.61 -28.60
C ASP A 151 -0.49 -8.94 -27.90
N VAL A 152 0.27 -10.02 -28.20
CA VAL A 152 0.28 -11.22 -27.33
C VAL A 152 0.63 -10.71 -25.92
N PRO A 153 -0.24 -10.87 -24.90
CA PRO A 153 -0.10 -10.15 -23.64
C PRO A 153 1.21 -10.54 -22.95
N THR A 154 2.22 -9.71 -23.11
CA THR A 154 3.46 -9.77 -22.37
C THR A 154 3.39 -8.75 -21.25
N ARG A 155 3.68 -9.19 -20.03
CA ARG A 155 3.84 -8.30 -18.88
C ARG A 155 4.85 -7.19 -19.26
N PRO A 156 4.52 -5.90 -19.10
CA PRO A 156 5.47 -4.83 -19.34
C PRO A 156 6.64 -4.99 -18.37
N GLU A 157 7.84 -4.95 -18.93
CA GLU A 157 9.06 -4.85 -18.13
C GLU A 157 9.24 -3.38 -17.76
N MET A 158 9.23 -3.10 -16.46
CA MET A 158 9.48 -1.77 -15.94
C MET A 158 10.94 -1.40 -16.20
N ASN A 159 11.20 -0.11 -16.46
CA ASN A 159 12.51 0.34 -16.92
C ASN A 159 13.49 0.61 -15.78
N SER A 160 13.00 1.01 -14.61
CA SER A 160 13.84 1.30 -13.46
C SER A 160 13.06 1.24 -12.14
N ILE A 161 13.74 1.48 -11.03
CA ILE A 161 13.15 1.71 -9.71
C ILE A 161 13.57 3.10 -9.23
N LEU A 162 12.62 3.85 -8.66
CA LEU A 162 12.87 5.15 -8.05
C LEU A 162 12.87 5.03 -6.53
N MET A 163 13.80 5.74 -5.89
CA MET A 163 13.74 6.05 -4.47
C MET A 163 13.49 7.55 -4.31
N ASN A 164 12.35 7.92 -3.73
CA ASN A 164 11.88 9.31 -3.66
C ASN A 164 11.84 10.01 -5.02
N GLY A 165 11.34 9.31 -6.05
CA GLY A 165 11.17 9.87 -7.39
C GLY A 165 12.47 10.10 -8.17
N ILE A 166 13.59 9.59 -7.66
CA ILE A 166 14.92 9.73 -8.26
C ILE A 166 15.41 8.33 -8.60
N ASP A 167 15.73 8.15 -9.89
CA ASP A 167 16.51 7.02 -10.39
C ASP A 167 17.99 7.31 -10.11
N HIS A 168 18.86 6.29 -10.18
CA HIS A 168 20.31 6.38 -9.99
C HIS A 168 20.94 7.74 -10.40
N ILE A 169 21.91 8.20 -9.59
CA ILE A 169 22.84 9.28 -9.94
C ILE A 169 23.35 9.05 -11.37
N LEU A 170 22.92 9.89 -12.33
CA LEU A 170 23.46 9.91 -13.68
C LEU A 170 24.92 10.36 -13.66
N VAL A 171 25.88 9.43 -13.68
CA VAL A 171 27.14 9.53 -14.43
C VAL A 171 27.61 8.10 -14.78
N GLU A 172 27.99 7.86 -16.04
CA GLU A 172 28.75 6.68 -16.50
C GLU A 172 29.89 6.33 -15.52
N ILE A 173 29.86 5.16 -14.86
CA ILE A 173 31.07 4.56 -14.24
C ILE A 173 30.94 3.03 -14.22
N GLY A 174 31.98 2.34 -14.70
CA GLY A 174 32.04 0.89 -14.86
C GLY A 174 32.17 0.08 -13.57
N PHE A 175 31.82 -1.20 -13.65
CA PHE A 175 31.84 -2.17 -12.55
C PHE A 175 32.92 -3.23 -12.79
N GLU A 176 33.39 -3.86 -11.71
CA GLU A 176 34.21 -5.08 -11.78
C GLU A 176 33.30 -6.28 -12.13
N ASP A 177 33.81 -7.22 -12.93
CA ASP A 177 33.11 -8.44 -13.34
C ASP A 177 32.48 -9.15 -12.13
N GLY A 178 31.14 -9.18 -12.09
CA GLY A 178 30.35 -9.86 -11.04
C GLY A 178 29.60 -8.95 -10.06
N ASN A 179 29.78 -7.62 -10.13
CA ASN A 179 29.10 -6.63 -9.28
C ASN A 179 28.33 -5.56 -10.08
N GLU A 180 27.67 -5.97 -11.17
CA GLU A 180 26.81 -5.07 -11.96
C GLU A 180 25.73 -4.39 -11.08
N PRO A 181 25.36 -3.13 -11.36
CA PRO A 181 24.46 -2.36 -10.54
C PRO A 181 23.09 -3.02 -10.55
N ASP A 182 22.53 -3.10 -9.37
CA ASP A 182 21.14 -3.44 -9.20
C ASP A 182 20.38 -2.12 -9.10
N GLU A 183 19.52 -1.82 -10.09
CA GLU A 183 18.71 -0.59 -10.20
C GLU A 183 17.80 -0.31 -8.98
N ARG A 184 17.86 -1.20 -7.99
CA ARG A 184 17.05 -1.25 -6.76
C ARG A 184 17.86 -0.78 -5.54
N GLN A 185 18.93 -0.02 -5.75
CA GLN A 185 19.88 0.39 -4.70
C GLN A 185 19.86 1.90 -4.44
N GLY A 186 20.03 2.27 -3.18
CA GLY A 186 20.33 3.64 -2.75
C GLY A 186 21.70 3.73 -2.08
N ILE A 187 22.23 4.94 -1.92
CA ILE A 187 23.52 5.17 -1.24
C ILE A 187 23.28 5.91 0.07
N VAL A 188 23.72 5.30 1.18
CA VAL A 188 23.82 5.97 2.49
C VAL A 188 25.22 6.51 2.66
N ARG A 189 25.36 7.82 2.93
CA ARG A 189 26.65 8.49 3.12
C ARG A 189 26.80 9.00 4.55
N TYR A 190 27.89 8.65 5.20
CA TYR A 190 28.30 9.27 6.47
C TYR A 190 28.90 10.67 6.24
N GLU A 191 29.68 10.82 5.16
CA GLU A 191 30.22 12.10 4.71
C GLU A 191 29.39 12.62 3.53
N PRO A 192 28.57 13.67 3.70
CA PRO A 192 27.65 14.14 2.66
C PRO A 192 28.36 14.62 1.39
N VAL A 193 29.64 15.04 1.45
CA VAL A 193 30.40 15.47 0.27
C VAL A 193 31.04 14.33 -0.51
N SER A 194 31.00 13.10 0.01
CA SER A 194 31.59 11.94 -0.67
C SER A 194 30.82 11.65 -1.96
N THR A 195 31.55 11.39 -3.04
CA THR A 195 31.00 10.93 -4.33
C THR A 195 31.27 9.44 -4.58
N GLU A 196 31.95 8.76 -3.65
CA GLU A 196 32.34 7.35 -3.81
C GLU A 196 31.13 6.42 -3.90
N VAL A 197 31.24 5.35 -4.68
CA VAL A 197 30.20 4.31 -4.73
C VAL A 197 30.35 3.40 -3.50
N SER A 198 29.22 2.91 -2.97
CA SER A 198 29.26 2.01 -1.81
C SER A 198 29.96 0.70 -2.16
N GLN A 199 30.95 0.31 -1.36
CA GLN A 199 31.65 -0.98 -1.46
C GLN A 199 31.15 -1.99 -0.41
N THR A 200 30.00 -1.72 0.21
CA THR A 200 29.41 -2.59 1.23
C THR A 200 28.94 -3.90 0.62
N TRP A 201 29.09 -4.99 1.37
CA TRP A 201 28.56 -6.29 0.98
C TRP A 201 27.03 -6.33 1.12
N ARG A 202 26.39 -7.22 0.36
CA ARG A 202 24.94 -7.43 0.35
C ARG A 202 24.64 -8.83 0.91
N ASP A 203 23.70 -8.91 1.83
CA ASP A 203 23.14 -10.19 2.30
C ASP A 203 22.45 -10.97 1.18
N ASN A 204 22.48 -12.30 1.26
CA ASN A 204 21.68 -13.13 0.37
C ASN A 204 20.18 -12.85 0.59
N TRP A 205 19.47 -12.57 -0.50
CA TRP A 205 18.02 -12.35 -0.51
C TRP A 205 17.35 -13.35 -1.45
N THR A 206 16.08 -13.65 -1.21
CA THR A 206 15.29 -14.52 -2.09
C THR A 206 14.34 -13.70 -2.95
N LYS A 207 14.04 -14.20 -4.16
CA LYS A 207 13.01 -13.63 -5.04
C LYS A 207 11.59 -14.02 -4.61
N ASP A 208 11.46 -14.68 -3.47
CA ASP A 208 10.16 -14.88 -2.88
C ASP A 208 9.63 -13.50 -2.51
N CYS A 209 8.33 -13.25 -2.73
CA CYS A 209 7.72 -11.97 -2.39
C CYS A 209 6.92 -12.06 -1.08
N PRO A 210 7.40 -12.60 0.06
CA PRO A 210 6.57 -12.72 1.25
C PRO A 210 6.42 -11.37 1.97
N ASP A 211 5.34 -11.24 2.74
CA ASP A 211 5.33 -10.29 3.86
C ASP A 211 6.40 -10.66 4.90
N GLU A 212 6.67 -9.74 5.82
CA GLU A 212 7.41 -10.05 7.05
C GLU A 212 6.80 -11.23 7.81
N LYS A 213 7.66 -12.00 8.48
CA LYS A 213 7.22 -13.20 9.22
C LYS A 213 6.19 -12.81 10.28
N TYR A 214 5.11 -13.59 10.34
CA TYR A 214 3.99 -13.36 11.26
C TYR A 214 4.43 -13.09 12.71
N GLU A 215 5.37 -13.88 13.23
CA GLU A 215 5.87 -13.79 14.60
C GLU A 215 6.61 -12.48 14.92
N ASN A 216 7.11 -11.78 13.89
CA ASN A 216 7.76 -10.48 14.01
C ASN A 216 6.75 -9.33 14.06
N LEU A 217 5.53 -9.55 13.57
CA LEU A 217 4.49 -8.52 13.46
C LEU A 217 3.54 -8.55 14.66
N LYS A 218 4.01 -8.01 15.79
CA LYS A 218 3.21 -7.94 17.03
C LYS A 218 2.76 -6.51 17.33
N PRO A 219 1.45 -6.22 17.33
CA PRO A 219 0.95 -4.92 17.76
C PRO A 219 1.39 -4.61 19.20
N MET A 220 1.88 -3.38 19.41
CA MET A 220 2.27 -2.89 20.73
C MET A 220 1.06 -2.62 21.64
N LEU A 221 -0.07 -2.21 21.04
CA LEU A 221 -1.36 -2.14 21.71
C LEU A 221 -2.05 -3.49 21.52
N PRO A 222 -2.07 -4.36 22.55
CA PRO A 222 -2.63 -5.69 22.39
C PRO A 222 -4.11 -5.62 22.10
N TRP A 223 -4.58 -6.53 21.25
CA TRP A 223 -5.97 -6.64 20.88
C TRP A 223 -6.32 -8.09 20.59
N SER A 224 -7.61 -8.40 20.45
CA SER A 224 -8.04 -9.73 20.05
C SER A 224 -9.28 -9.66 19.20
N THR A 225 -9.48 -10.70 18.41
CA THR A 225 -10.71 -10.91 17.66
C THR A 225 -11.50 -12.04 18.32
N PRO A 226 -12.83 -12.11 18.12
CA PRO A 226 -13.59 -13.26 18.57
C PRO A 226 -13.01 -14.55 17.96
N PRO A 227 -12.83 -15.62 18.77
CA PRO A 227 -12.33 -16.88 18.25
C PRO A 227 -13.28 -17.45 17.20
N VAL A 228 -12.73 -17.81 16.04
CA VAL A 228 -13.49 -18.50 14.99
C VAL A 228 -12.83 -19.85 14.70
N LYS A 229 -13.69 -20.85 14.49
CA LYS A 229 -13.31 -22.12 13.88
C LYS A 229 -13.99 -22.14 12.52
N LEU A 230 -13.22 -22.40 11.47
CA LEU A 230 -13.77 -22.65 10.13
C LEU A 230 -14.63 -23.91 10.21
N ASP A 231 -15.95 -23.78 10.09
CA ASP A 231 -16.85 -24.93 10.02
C ASP A 231 -17.23 -25.27 8.57
N GLU A 232 -17.84 -26.44 8.34
CA GLU A 232 -18.24 -26.87 6.99
C GLU A 232 -19.35 -26.00 6.36
N ARG A 233 -20.11 -25.25 7.17
CA ARG A 233 -21.19 -24.36 6.73
C ARG A 233 -20.67 -23.01 6.25
N ASP A 234 -19.48 -22.61 6.71
CA ASP A 234 -18.77 -21.40 6.26
C ASP A 234 -18.14 -21.53 4.85
N ARG A 235 -18.25 -22.72 4.22
CA ARG A 235 -17.68 -23.01 2.89
C ARG A 235 -18.68 -22.80 1.73
N ASP A 236 -19.92 -22.45 2.04
CA ASP A 236 -20.97 -22.23 1.04
C ASP A 236 -20.85 -20.81 0.45
N LYS A 237 -20.78 -20.71 -0.88
CA LYS A 237 -20.24 -19.52 -1.57
C LYS A 237 -21.17 -18.30 -1.61
N ASP A 238 -22.40 -18.42 -1.11
CA ASP A 238 -23.45 -17.40 -1.25
C ASP A 238 -24.17 -17.08 0.08
N ARG A 239 -23.60 -17.46 1.23
CA ARG A 239 -24.18 -17.10 2.53
C ARG A 239 -23.34 -16.03 3.20
N GLU A 240 -23.99 -14.90 3.47
CA GLU A 240 -23.50 -13.85 4.35
C GLU A 240 -22.84 -14.52 5.56
N ILE A 241 -21.50 -14.43 5.62
CA ILE A 241 -20.73 -14.93 6.76
C ILE A 241 -21.32 -14.21 7.96
N GLU A 242 -22.00 -14.99 8.81
CA GLU A 242 -22.80 -14.47 9.92
C GLU A 242 -21.97 -13.43 10.66
N ASN A 243 -22.50 -12.21 10.71
CA ASN A 243 -21.89 -11.07 11.39
C ASN A 243 -21.91 -11.37 12.90
N ARG A 244 -20.97 -12.21 13.38
CA ARG A 244 -20.84 -12.60 14.78
C ARG A 244 -20.36 -11.36 15.53
N ASP A 245 -21.26 -10.73 16.26
CA ASP A 245 -21.01 -9.53 17.08
C ASP A 245 -20.38 -8.35 16.32
N GLY A 246 -20.70 -8.21 15.03
CA GLY A 246 -20.17 -7.12 14.20
C GLY A 246 -18.82 -7.42 13.55
N TRP A 247 -18.30 -8.64 13.63
CA TRP A 247 -17.04 -9.04 12.98
C TRP A 247 -17.28 -9.76 11.65
N VAL A 248 -16.47 -9.37 10.67
CA VAL A 248 -16.41 -9.97 9.34
C VAL A 248 -15.11 -10.74 9.21
N TYR A 249 -15.19 -11.93 8.62
CA TYR A 249 -14.07 -12.82 8.37
C TYR A 249 -13.96 -13.05 6.87
N LEU A 250 -12.81 -12.74 6.28
CA LEU A 250 -12.55 -12.93 4.86
C LEU A 250 -11.53 -14.05 4.68
N VAL A 251 -11.87 -15.01 3.83
CA VAL A 251 -10.96 -16.06 3.37
C VAL A 251 -10.71 -15.85 1.89
N ILE A 252 -9.50 -15.46 1.54
CA ILE A 252 -9.10 -15.17 0.17
C ILE A 252 -8.07 -16.20 -0.26
N THR A 253 -8.25 -16.80 -1.43
CA THR A 253 -7.35 -17.81 -1.98
C THR A 253 -6.92 -17.43 -3.38
N THR A 254 -5.69 -17.75 -3.72
CA THR A 254 -5.18 -17.66 -5.10
C THR A 254 -5.06 -19.07 -5.68
N PRO A 255 -5.36 -19.26 -6.97
CA PRO A 255 -5.23 -20.57 -7.60
C PRO A 255 -3.76 -21.02 -7.58
N SER A 256 -3.52 -22.30 -7.26
CA SER A 256 -2.17 -22.89 -7.19
C SER A 256 -1.47 -23.06 -8.53
N LEU A 257 -2.22 -22.94 -9.64
CA LEU A 257 -1.72 -23.06 -11.00
C LEU A 257 -2.29 -21.94 -11.86
N ASP A 258 -1.52 -21.58 -12.88
CA ASP A 258 -2.02 -20.71 -13.94
C ASP A 258 -3.24 -21.36 -14.60
N ARG A 259 -4.35 -20.61 -14.69
CA ARG A 259 -5.51 -21.05 -15.48
C ARG A 259 -5.44 -20.39 -16.83
N ILE A 260 -4.90 -21.12 -17.81
CA ILE A 260 -4.86 -20.69 -19.21
C ILE A 260 -6.20 -21.07 -19.86
N GLY A 261 -7.12 -20.12 -19.92
CA GLY A 261 -8.33 -20.23 -20.73
C GLY A 261 -8.07 -19.82 -22.17
N THR A 262 -8.99 -20.15 -23.08
CA THR A 262 -8.90 -19.76 -24.50
C THR A 262 -8.89 -18.25 -24.74
N ASN A 263 -9.45 -17.46 -23.79
CA ASN A 263 -9.55 -15.99 -23.87
C ASN A 263 -8.90 -15.24 -22.70
N LYS A 264 -8.53 -15.92 -21.60
CA LYS A 264 -7.94 -15.28 -20.40
C LYS A 264 -6.98 -16.24 -19.71
N THR A 265 -5.77 -15.77 -19.43
CA THR A 265 -4.80 -16.48 -18.59
C THR A 265 -4.82 -15.87 -17.19
N PHE A 266 -5.20 -16.64 -16.18
CA PHE A 266 -4.99 -16.26 -14.79
C PHE A 266 -3.61 -16.75 -14.36
N LYS A 267 -2.75 -15.83 -13.93
CA LYS A 267 -1.44 -16.17 -13.38
C LYS A 267 -1.54 -16.31 -11.87
N SER A 268 -0.88 -17.32 -11.32
CA SER A 268 -0.72 -17.43 -9.87
C SER A 268 0.35 -16.43 -9.43
N LEU A 269 -0.09 -15.26 -8.99
CA LEU A 269 0.79 -14.20 -8.50
C LEU A 269 0.50 -13.90 -7.03
N ALA A 270 1.48 -13.32 -6.37
CA ALA A 270 1.27 -12.75 -5.06
C ALA A 270 0.53 -11.41 -5.21
N HIS A 271 -0.43 -11.13 -4.34
CA HIS A 271 -1.28 -9.94 -4.45
C HIS A 271 -1.30 -9.18 -3.12
N PRO A 272 -0.83 -7.93 -3.04
CA PRO A 272 -1.06 -7.11 -1.86
C PRO A 272 -2.54 -6.71 -1.80
N LEU A 273 -3.27 -7.27 -0.84
CA LEU A 273 -4.65 -6.88 -0.58
C LEU A 273 -4.65 -5.66 0.34
N HIS A 274 -5.18 -4.54 -0.14
CA HIS A 274 -5.50 -3.37 0.66
C HIS A 274 -6.99 -3.36 1.03
N LEU A 275 -7.33 -3.03 2.29
CA LEU A 275 -8.71 -2.86 2.75
C LEU A 275 -8.95 -1.40 3.16
N HIS A 276 -9.88 -0.75 2.48
CA HIS A 276 -10.30 0.61 2.78
C HIS A 276 -11.10 0.66 4.09
N GLY A 277 -10.99 1.79 4.80
CA GLY A 277 -11.83 2.10 5.97
C GLY A 277 -11.56 1.28 7.24
N HIS A 278 -10.67 0.29 7.19
CA HIS A 278 -10.39 -0.63 8.30
C HIS A 278 -8.94 -1.09 8.35
N ASP A 279 -8.36 -1.08 9.55
CA ASP A 279 -7.31 -2.05 9.88
C ASP A 279 -7.95 -3.45 10.01
N PHE A 280 -7.29 -4.49 9.53
CA PHE A 280 -7.70 -5.88 9.75
C PHE A 280 -6.69 -6.67 10.58
N ALA A 281 -7.19 -7.72 11.24
CA ALA A 281 -6.41 -8.75 11.90
C ALA A 281 -5.98 -9.80 10.86
N LEU A 282 -4.68 -10.05 10.77
CA LEU A 282 -4.14 -11.19 10.03
C LEU A 282 -4.30 -12.46 10.87
N LEU A 283 -5.29 -13.30 10.57
CA LEU A 283 -5.57 -14.51 11.35
C LEU A 283 -4.71 -15.70 10.89
N ALA A 284 -4.50 -15.81 9.58
CA ALA A 284 -3.62 -16.80 8.98
C ALA A 284 -3.21 -16.38 7.55
N GLN A 285 -2.03 -16.83 7.14
CA GLN A 285 -1.48 -16.63 5.79
C GLN A 285 -0.67 -17.87 5.44
N GLY A 286 -0.75 -18.35 4.21
CA GLY A 286 0.00 -19.54 3.77
C GLY A 286 0.14 -19.61 2.26
N THR A 287 1.06 -20.45 1.80
CA THR A 287 1.43 -20.59 0.38
C THR A 287 0.69 -21.72 -0.35
N ASN A 288 -0.19 -22.45 0.35
CA ASN A 288 -0.98 -23.54 -0.23
C ASN A 288 -2.48 -23.35 0.07
N SER A 289 -3.22 -22.85 -0.92
CA SER A 289 -4.68 -22.64 -0.87
C SER A 289 -5.47 -23.92 -0.57
N SER A 290 -4.93 -25.10 -0.90
CA SER A 290 -5.63 -26.38 -0.64
C SER A 290 -5.80 -26.66 0.85
N GLN A 291 -4.91 -26.11 1.69
CA GLN A 291 -4.94 -26.27 3.14
C GLN A 291 -6.21 -25.68 3.77
N VAL A 292 -6.79 -24.63 3.15
CA VAL A 292 -7.99 -23.96 3.65
C VAL A 292 -9.16 -24.94 3.84
N ASN A 293 -9.23 -25.97 3.00
CA ASN A 293 -10.31 -26.95 2.99
C ASN A 293 -9.88 -28.34 3.48
N ASP A 294 -8.65 -28.52 3.94
CA ASP A 294 -8.13 -29.82 4.37
C ASP A 294 -8.72 -30.20 5.74
N PRO A 295 -9.61 -31.21 5.82
CA PRO A 295 -10.22 -31.62 7.10
C PRO A 295 -9.22 -32.32 8.03
N ASN A 296 -8.12 -32.86 7.50
CA ASN A 296 -7.11 -33.59 8.28
C ASN A 296 -6.05 -32.65 8.88
N ASN A 297 -5.86 -31.47 8.26
CA ASN A 297 -4.90 -30.47 8.70
C ASN A 297 -5.48 -29.05 8.61
N PRO A 298 -6.49 -28.73 9.44
CA PRO A 298 -7.17 -27.44 9.38
C PRO A 298 -6.23 -26.28 9.71
N VAL A 299 -6.40 -25.16 9.01
CA VAL A 299 -5.67 -23.92 9.29
C VAL A 299 -5.99 -23.45 10.70
N THR A 300 -4.96 -23.20 11.50
CA THR A 300 -5.10 -22.62 12.84
C THR A 300 -5.20 -21.10 12.74
N LEU A 301 -6.37 -20.55 13.10
CA LEU A 301 -6.59 -19.11 13.17
C LEU A 301 -6.03 -18.54 14.48
N LYS A 302 -5.31 -17.43 14.38
CA LYS A 302 -4.72 -16.73 15.53
C LYS A 302 -5.53 -15.48 15.86
N SER A 303 -6.30 -15.54 16.95
CA SER A 303 -7.17 -14.44 17.39
C SER A 303 -6.61 -13.63 18.56
N ASP A 304 -5.55 -14.11 19.22
CA ASP A 304 -4.89 -13.42 20.33
C ASP A 304 -3.71 -12.58 19.81
N ASN A 305 -3.83 -11.26 19.93
CA ASN A 305 -2.91 -10.25 19.43
C ASN A 305 -2.33 -10.52 18.01
N PRO A 306 -3.18 -10.78 17.00
CA PRO A 306 -2.71 -10.96 15.64
C PRO A 306 -2.09 -9.67 15.07
N PRO A 307 -1.22 -9.77 14.05
CA PRO A 307 -0.79 -8.61 13.28
C PRO A 307 -2.00 -7.78 12.83
N ARG A 308 -1.88 -6.45 12.94
CA ARG A 308 -2.90 -5.48 12.54
C ARG A 308 -2.33 -4.52 11.52
N ARG A 309 -2.96 -4.43 10.34
CA ARG A 309 -2.58 -3.55 9.23
C ARG A 309 -3.71 -3.43 8.21
N ASP A 310 -3.52 -2.58 7.21
CA ASP A 310 -4.47 -2.30 6.11
C ASP A 310 -4.07 -2.99 4.78
N VAL A 311 -2.81 -3.39 4.63
CA VAL A 311 -2.30 -4.12 3.47
C VAL A 311 -1.62 -5.41 3.91
N SER A 312 -1.95 -6.55 3.30
CA SER A 312 -1.19 -7.79 3.47
C SER A 312 -1.20 -8.60 2.19
N LEU A 313 -0.11 -9.30 1.96
CA LEU A 313 0.07 -10.13 0.79
C LEU A 313 -0.82 -11.38 0.86
N ILE A 314 -1.42 -11.73 -0.26
CA ILE A 314 -1.94 -13.06 -0.53
C ILE A 314 -0.85 -13.78 -1.34
N PRO A 315 -0.17 -14.80 -0.78
CA PRO A 315 0.89 -15.50 -1.50
C PRO A 315 0.38 -16.14 -2.80
N ALA A 316 1.26 -16.27 -3.80
CA ALA A 316 0.96 -17.02 -5.02
C ALA A 316 0.59 -18.47 -4.68
N GLY A 317 -0.56 -18.94 -5.19
CA GLY A 317 -1.13 -20.26 -4.90
C GLY A 317 -1.61 -20.47 -3.47
N GLY A 318 -1.55 -19.44 -2.63
CA GLY A 318 -1.77 -19.45 -1.21
C GLY A 318 -3.13 -18.93 -0.77
N TYR A 319 -3.18 -18.51 0.50
CA TYR A 319 -4.36 -17.96 1.13
C TYR A 319 -4.01 -16.84 2.11
N LEU A 320 -5.00 -15.98 2.34
CA LEU A 320 -5.01 -14.93 3.33
C LEU A 320 -6.34 -15.00 4.07
N MET A 321 -6.29 -15.08 5.40
CA MET A 321 -7.46 -15.07 6.27
C MET A 321 -7.36 -13.87 7.18
N VAL A 322 -8.29 -12.94 7.02
CA VAL A 322 -8.33 -11.70 7.80
C VAL A 322 -9.67 -11.53 8.48
N SER A 323 -9.70 -10.74 9.54
CA SER A 323 -10.95 -10.29 10.13
C SER A 323 -10.91 -8.83 10.51
N PHE A 324 -12.04 -8.16 10.41
CA PHE A 324 -12.18 -6.77 10.84
C PHE A 324 -13.56 -6.59 11.45
N LYS A 325 -13.70 -5.55 12.26
CA LYS A 325 -14.99 -5.18 12.83
C LYS A 325 -15.70 -4.26 11.85
N ALA A 326 -16.93 -4.60 11.46
CA ALA A 326 -17.82 -3.76 10.66
C ALA A 326 -18.38 -2.62 11.53
N ASP A 327 -17.51 -1.69 11.92
CA ASP A 327 -17.78 -0.56 12.81
C ASP A 327 -17.58 0.80 12.15
N ASN A 328 -17.45 0.81 10.83
CA ASN A 328 -17.31 2.00 9.99
C ASN A 328 -18.32 1.92 8.84
N PRO A 329 -19.53 2.49 9.01
CA PRO A 329 -20.53 2.46 7.96
C PRO A 329 -20.04 3.16 6.69
N GLY A 330 -19.99 2.42 5.59
CA GLY A 330 -19.55 2.91 4.29
C GLY A 330 -19.69 1.87 3.17
N TYR A 331 -19.12 2.17 2.01
CA TYR A 331 -19.09 1.30 0.84
C TYR A 331 -17.72 0.69 0.61
#